data_AF-A0A6M1EB02-F1
#
_entry.id   AF-A0A6M1EB02-F1
#
_cell.length_a   1.000
_cell.length_b   1.000
_cell.length_c   1.000
_cell.angle_alpha   90.00
_cell.angle_beta   90.00
_cell.angle_gamma   90.00
#
_symmetry.space_group_name_H-M   'P 1'
#
loop_
_entity.id
_entity.type
_entity.pdbx_description
1 polymer ?
#
loop_
_entity_poly.entity_id
_entity_poly.type
_entity_poly.pdbx_seq_one_letter_code
_entity_poly.pdbx_strand_id
1 'polypeptide(L)'
;KVSGYNTMLMNTTAGILNQGVEVDMNANIIDKLFNWNIQANIATLSVHYYGLEQDIIDTHIMRNGESVNSWFLNEFAGINSHTGQLLFYAYDKFSNKIIANSDYPSSRHVIGKGIPTATGGFTNTFSFRGWELTTLLTYGWGHHVLDGRKSRTGIDGQSMDYNIDVSQLDRWTPDNIYASSRIRINGQLFPGSSTRYLYKGDYLKLKNIQLGYTFAPNTFRKLRINSVSLSGQAENLWVWTTLKGYDPDLQLDGFVMPAKYPSATTFTLGLNMNF
;
A
#
# COMPACT_ATOMS: atom_id res chain seq x y z
N LYS A 1 -5.11 41.46 10.40
CA LYS A 1 -3.64 41.46 10.14
C LYS A 1 -3.37 40.35 9.14
N VAL A 2 -2.84 40.66 7.96
CA VAL A 2 -2.48 39.65 6.95
C VAL A 2 -0.96 39.54 6.97
N SER A 3 -0.42 38.34 7.21
CA SER A 3 1.03 38.11 7.35
C SER A 3 1.79 38.29 6.03
N GLY A 4 1.13 38.19 4.87
CA GLY A 4 1.79 38.24 3.56
C GLY A 4 2.63 37.01 3.20
N TYR A 5 2.70 36.02 4.11
CA TYR A 5 3.42 34.77 3.94
C TYR A 5 2.46 33.59 4.08
N ASN A 6 2.63 32.58 3.20
CA ASN A 6 1.80 31.37 3.20
C ASN A 6 2.21 30.36 4.28
N THR A 7 3.47 30.37 4.71
CA THR A 7 4.01 29.44 5.71
C THR A 7 5.05 30.14 6.59
N MET A 8 5.20 29.65 7.82
CA MET A 8 6.22 30.07 8.78
C MET A 8 6.66 28.83 9.57
N LEU A 9 7.96 28.62 9.72
CA LEU A 9 8.49 27.58 10.61
C LEU A 9 8.38 28.07 12.05
N MET A 10 7.76 27.24 12.90
CA MET A 10 7.66 27.51 14.33
C MET A 10 7.69 26.20 15.10
N ASN A 11 8.30 26.22 16.28
CA ASN A 11 8.13 25.15 17.25
C ASN A 11 6.77 25.36 17.93
N THR A 12 5.98 24.29 17.99
CA THR A 12 4.66 24.30 18.64
C THR A 12 4.65 23.25 19.74
N THR A 13 3.58 23.21 20.53
CA THR A 13 3.31 22.09 21.44
C THR A 13 2.90 20.82 20.69
N ALA A 14 2.65 20.90 19.39
CA ALA A 14 2.24 19.76 18.60
C ALA A 14 3.41 18.80 18.38
N GLY A 15 3.12 17.52 18.51
CA GLY A 15 4.07 16.44 18.32
C GLY A 15 3.41 15.17 17.82
N ILE A 16 4.27 14.21 17.51
CA ILE A 16 3.88 12.87 17.10
C ILE A 16 4.42 11.89 18.13
N LEU A 17 3.54 11.05 18.67
CA LEU A 17 3.89 9.96 19.57
C LEU A 17 4.00 8.67 18.75
N ASN A 18 5.20 8.09 18.68
CA ASN A 18 5.47 6.80 18.03
C ASN A 18 5.67 5.73 19.11
N GLN A 19 4.88 4.65 19.06
CA GLN A 19 4.98 3.52 19.99
C GLN A 19 4.76 2.21 19.24
N GLY A 20 5.47 1.15 19.67
CA GLY A 20 5.45 -0.12 18.97
C GLY A 20 6.15 -1.23 19.76
N VAL A 21 6.00 -2.45 19.29
CA VAL A 21 6.68 -3.64 19.76
C VAL A 21 7.31 -4.32 18.55
N GLU A 22 8.55 -4.75 18.71
CA GLU A 22 9.31 -5.49 17.70
C GLU A 22 9.68 -6.85 18.28
N VAL A 23 9.51 -7.89 17.47
CA VAL A 23 9.86 -9.26 17.83
C VAL A 23 10.63 -9.87 16.65
N ASP A 24 11.81 -10.37 16.96
CA ASP A 24 12.66 -11.11 16.04
C ASP A 24 12.82 -12.55 16.53
N MET A 25 12.69 -13.49 15.59
CA MET A 25 12.84 -14.91 15.81
C MET A 25 13.83 -15.49 14.82
N ASN A 26 14.73 -16.33 15.32
CA ASN A 26 15.61 -17.16 14.50
C ASN A 26 15.55 -18.59 15.03
N ALA A 27 15.30 -19.54 14.13
CA ALA A 27 15.21 -20.96 14.46
C ALA A 27 15.99 -21.81 13.45
N ASN A 28 16.95 -22.59 13.96
CA ASN A 28 17.59 -23.67 13.23
C ASN A 28 16.75 -24.94 13.38
N ILE A 29 15.87 -25.21 12.42
CA ILE A 29 14.94 -26.34 12.47
C ILE A 29 15.67 -27.67 12.28
N ILE A 30 16.60 -27.70 11.32
CA ILE A 30 17.47 -28.84 11.08
C ILE A 30 18.90 -28.32 10.96
N ASP A 31 19.81 -28.89 11.74
CA ASP A 31 21.24 -28.58 11.70
C ASP A 31 22.07 -29.85 11.46
N LYS A 32 22.02 -30.33 10.21
CA LYS A 32 22.75 -31.51 9.74
C LYS A 32 23.26 -31.25 8.31
N LEU A 33 23.58 -32.31 7.57
CA LEU A 33 23.95 -32.23 6.15
C LEU A 33 22.92 -31.48 5.30
N PHE A 34 21.63 -31.67 5.61
CA PHE A 34 20.57 -30.76 5.22
C PHE A 34 20.39 -29.77 6.36
N ASN A 35 20.55 -28.49 6.08
CA ASN A 35 20.31 -27.40 7.02
C ASN A 35 19.01 -26.69 6.61
N TRP A 36 18.18 -26.38 7.61
CA TRP A 36 16.99 -25.57 7.44
C TRP A 36 16.92 -24.53 8.53
N ASN A 37 17.05 -23.26 8.12
CA ASN A 37 16.91 -22.10 8.98
C ASN A 37 15.66 -21.29 8.62
N ILE A 38 15.02 -20.75 9.66
CA ILE A 38 13.93 -19.79 9.55
C ILE A 38 14.29 -18.56 10.36
N GLN A 39 14.11 -17.39 9.76
CA GLN A 39 14.12 -16.12 10.45
C GLN A 39 12.79 -15.42 10.19
N ALA A 40 12.19 -14.86 11.23
CA ALA A 40 10.95 -14.11 11.12
C ALA A 40 11.03 -12.89 12.01
N ASN A 41 10.52 -11.76 11.52
CA ASN A 41 10.40 -10.55 12.30
C ASN A 41 9.04 -9.92 12.11
N ILE A 42 8.53 -9.28 13.15
CA ILE A 42 7.31 -8.49 13.15
C ILE A 42 7.51 -7.22 13.97
N ALA A 43 7.09 -6.10 13.42
CA ALA A 43 7.08 -4.80 14.06
C ALA A 43 5.65 -4.25 14.02
N THR A 44 5.13 -3.81 15.17
CA THR A 44 3.87 -3.07 15.23
C THR A 44 4.16 -1.58 15.40
N LEU A 45 3.40 -0.72 14.73
CA LEU A 45 3.59 0.72 14.84
C LEU A 45 2.25 1.43 15.09
N SER A 46 2.25 2.27 16.12
CA SER A 46 1.14 3.11 16.54
C SER A 46 1.65 4.54 16.61
N VAL A 47 1.11 5.42 15.76
CA VAL A 47 1.59 6.79 15.60
C VAL A 47 0.43 7.74 15.72
N HIS A 48 0.42 8.65 16.71
CA HIS A 48 -0.69 9.59 16.91
C HIS A 48 -0.22 11.03 17.09
N TYR A 49 -1.04 11.98 16.65
CA TYR A 49 -0.81 13.40 16.94
C TYR A 49 -1.21 13.77 18.37
N TYR A 50 -0.48 14.69 18.97
CA TYR A 50 -0.85 15.35 20.23
C TYR A 50 -0.45 16.82 20.20
N GLY A 51 -1.06 17.64 21.06
CA GLY A 51 -0.67 19.04 21.26
C GLY A 51 -0.98 20.00 20.11
N LEU A 52 -1.80 19.60 19.11
CA LEU A 52 -2.33 20.48 18.07
C LEU A 52 -3.34 21.47 18.68
N GLU A 53 -3.25 22.76 18.29
CA GLU A 53 -4.21 23.79 18.71
C GLU A 53 -5.58 23.63 18.01
N GLN A 54 -5.58 23.11 16.78
CA GLN A 54 -6.75 22.86 15.97
C GLN A 54 -6.49 21.71 14.99
N ASP A 55 -7.58 21.13 14.47
CA ASP A 55 -7.48 20.12 13.41
C ASP A 55 -6.93 20.75 12.12
N ILE A 56 -6.03 20.02 11.45
CA ILE A 56 -5.59 20.33 10.08
C ILE A 56 -6.27 19.34 9.15
N ILE A 57 -7.22 19.83 8.35
CA ILE A 57 -8.12 19.00 7.56
C ILE A 57 -7.76 19.07 6.08
N ASP A 58 -7.42 17.91 5.51
CA ASP A 58 -7.27 17.66 4.08
C ASP A 58 -7.89 16.27 3.75
N THR A 59 -7.39 15.58 2.73
CA THR A 59 -7.65 14.17 2.44
C THR A 59 -7.15 13.27 3.59
N HIS A 60 -6.09 13.72 4.27
CA HIS A 60 -5.72 13.26 5.59
C HIS A 60 -6.11 14.31 6.64
N ILE A 61 -6.37 13.88 7.87
CA ILE A 61 -6.57 14.79 9.00
C ILE A 61 -5.43 14.66 10.01
N MET A 62 -4.94 15.81 10.48
CA MET A 62 -4.13 15.89 11.69
C MET A 62 -5.05 16.33 12.82
N ARG A 63 -5.33 15.42 13.75
CA ARG A 63 -6.19 15.65 14.91
C ARG A 63 -5.58 14.95 16.12
N ASN A 64 -5.63 15.61 17.27
CA ASN A 64 -5.13 15.03 18.52
C ASN A 64 -5.81 13.70 18.81
N GLY A 65 -5.03 12.67 19.08
CA GLY A 65 -5.50 11.30 19.33
C GLY A 65 -5.74 10.46 18.07
N GLU A 66 -5.77 11.05 16.87
CA GLU A 66 -5.87 10.30 15.61
C GLU A 66 -4.50 9.86 15.11
N SER A 67 -4.50 8.76 14.35
CA SER A 67 -3.27 8.23 13.77
C SER A 67 -2.66 9.23 12.79
N VAL A 68 -1.34 9.28 12.68
CA VAL A 68 -0.70 9.96 11.53
C VAL A 68 -1.19 9.29 10.24
N ASN A 69 -1.45 10.13 9.22
CA ASN A 69 -2.05 9.73 7.95
C ASN A 69 -3.43 9.05 8.12
N SER A 70 -4.25 9.54 9.06
CA SER A 70 -5.66 9.15 9.15
C SER A 70 -6.43 9.74 7.97
N TRP A 71 -7.14 8.89 7.22
CA TRP A 71 -7.91 9.33 6.06
C TRP A 71 -9.16 10.07 6.51
N PHE A 72 -9.42 11.23 5.93
CA PHE A 72 -10.61 12.03 6.21
C PHE A 72 -11.44 12.21 4.94
N LEU A 73 -12.36 11.27 4.73
CA LEU A 73 -12.99 11.02 3.43
C LEU A 73 -14.51 10.94 3.55
N ASN A 74 -15.20 11.13 2.42
CA ASN A 74 -16.61 10.78 2.31
C ASN A 74 -16.75 9.27 2.13
N GLU A 75 -17.69 8.65 2.85
CA GLU A 75 -17.91 7.20 2.75
C GLU A 75 -18.88 6.89 1.60
N PHE A 76 -18.38 6.23 0.57
CA PHE A 76 -19.14 5.82 -0.61
C PHE A 76 -20.16 4.72 -0.26
N ALA A 77 -21.42 4.95 -0.58
CA ALA A 77 -22.53 4.03 -0.32
C ALA A 77 -22.98 3.25 -1.58
N GLY A 78 -22.58 3.70 -2.77
CA GLY A 78 -22.92 3.03 -4.03
C GLY A 78 -23.39 3.98 -5.11
N ILE A 79 -24.11 3.45 -6.10
CA ILE A 79 -24.70 4.20 -7.20
C ILE A 79 -26.22 4.04 -7.10
N ASN A 80 -26.96 5.14 -7.25
CA ASN A 80 -28.41 5.11 -7.30
C ASN A 80 -28.86 4.43 -8.59
N SER A 81 -29.56 3.30 -8.48
CA SER A 81 -30.02 2.53 -9.64
C SER A 81 -31.04 3.26 -10.51
N HIS A 82 -31.74 4.26 -9.99
CA HIS A 82 -32.75 5.01 -10.74
C HIS A 82 -32.17 6.23 -11.47
N THR A 83 -31.10 6.82 -10.95
CA THR A 83 -30.56 8.09 -11.46
C THR A 83 -29.12 8.01 -11.96
N GLY A 84 -28.40 6.93 -11.61
CA GLY A 84 -26.97 6.78 -11.90
C GLY A 84 -26.06 7.71 -11.09
N GLN A 85 -26.58 8.41 -10.07
CA GLN A 85 -25.80 9.31 -9.21
C GLN A 85 -25.04 8.56 -8.13
N LEU A 86 -23.94 9.14 -7.65
CA LEU A 86 -23.21 8.58 -6.52
C LEU A 86 -23.99 8.80 -5.22
N LEU A 87 -23.96 7.78 -4.37
CA LEU A 87 -24.53 7.81 -3.04
C LEU A 87 -23.39 7.79 -2.03
N PHE A 88 -23.55 8.57 -0.97
CA PHE A 88 -22.60 8.62 0.14
C PHE A 88 -23.34 8.47 1.46
N TYR A 89 -22.68 7.88 2.45
CA TYR A 89 -23.17 7.95 3.80
C TYR A 89 -22.95 9.35 4.38
N ALA A 90 -23.94 9.83 5.11
CA ALA A 90 -23.92 11.07 5.84
C ALA A 90 -24.57 10.86 7.22
N TYR A 91 -24.57 11.90 8.04
CA TYR A 91 -25.19 11.87 9.36
C TYR A 91 -26.26 12.95 9.48
N ASP A 92 -27.42 12.59 10.02
CA ASP A 92 -28.48 13.55 10.32
C ASP A 92 -28.15 14.38 11.59
N LYS A 93 -29.06 15.28 11.97
CA LYS A 93 -28.91 16.12 13.17
C LYS A 93 -28.86 15.34 14.49
N PHE A 94 -29.23 14.06 14.47
CA PHE A 94 -29.23 13.15 15.61
C PHE A 94 -28.09 12.13 15.54
N SER A 95 -27.14 12.32 14.62
CA SER A 95 -26.01 11.42 14.38
C SER A 95 -26.40 10.03 13.86
N ASN A 96 -27.59 9.86 13.28
CA ASN A 96 -27.94 8.63 12.58
C ASN A 96 -27.27 8.61 11.20
N LYS A 97 -26.70 7.45 10.83
CA LYS A 97 -26.13 7.23 9.50
C LYS A 97 -27.25 7.13 8.46
N ILE A 98 -27.23 8.02 7.48
CA ILE A 98 -28.19 8.12 6.38
C ILE A 98 -27.47 8.02 5.04
N ILE A 99 -28.21 7.77 3.96
CA ILE A 99 -27.68 7.84 2.59
C ILE A 99 -28.09 9.17 1.97
N ALA A 100 -27.11 9.93 1.49
CA ALA A 100 -27.30 11.18 0.79
C ALA A 100 -27.00 11.00 -0.71
N ASN A 101 -27.92 11.48 -1.54
CA ASN A 101 -27.72 11.60 -2.98
C ASN A 101 -27.08 12.96 -3.28
N SER A 102 -25.76 13.02 -3.22
CA SER A 102 -24.99 14.23 -3.48
C SER A 102 -23.74 13.87 -4.25
N ASP A 103 -23.52 14.55 -5.38
CA ASP A 103 -22.25 14.50 -6.10
C ASP A 103 -21.14 15.23 -5.35
N TYR A 104 -21.46 16.04 -4.34
CA TYR A 104 -20.49 16.75 -3.49
C TYR A 104 -20.84 16.57 -2.01
N PRO A 105 -20.62 15.38 -1.44
CA PRO A 105 -20.87 15.13 -0.03
C PRO A 105 -19.92 15.95 0.87
N SER A 106 -20.47 16.54 1.93
CA SER A 106 -19.71 17.29 2.95
C SER A 106 -19.60 16.54 4.29
N SER A 107 -19.93 15.24 4.33
CA SER A 107 -19.97 14.43 5.54
C SER A 107 -18.71 13.56 5.70
N ARG A 108 -17.54 14.22 5.60
CA ARG A 108 -16.24 13.56 5.79
C ARG A 108 -16.04 13.17 7.25
N HIS A 109 -15.45 12.01 7.45
CA HIS A 109 -15.04 11.53 8.77
C HIS A 109 -13.78 10.68 8.66
N VAL A 110 -13.20 10.30 9.79
CA VAL A 110 -11.99 9.47 9.83
C VAL A 110 -12.31 8.05 9.41
N ILE A 111 -11.60 7.53 8.40
CA ILE A 111 -11.83 6.19 7.84
C ILE A 111 -10.50 5.46 7.64
N GLY A 112 -10.03 4.80 8.71
CA GLY A 112 -8.76 4.08 8.67
C GLY A 112 -7.55 5.01 8.53
N LYS A 113 -6.39 4.41 8.23
CA LYS A 113 -5.08 5.08 8.20
C LYS A 113 -4.18 4.54 7.10
N GLY A 114 -3.28 5.38 6.60
CA GLY A 114 -2.26 5.01 5.61
C GLY A 114 -1.11 4.18 6.19
N ILE A 115 -0.78 4.39 7.47
CA ILE A 115 0.35 3.69 8.13
C ILE A 115 -0.03 2.26 8.51
N PRO A 116 0.75 1.22 8.08
CA PRO A 116 0.58 -0.16 8.52
C PRO A 116 0.58 -0.30 10.03
N THR A 117 -0.34 -1.13 10.55
CA THR A 117 -0.37 -1.45 11.98
C THR A 117 0.71 -2.46 12.33
N ALA A 118 1.00 -3.39 11.43
CA ALA A 118 2.08 -4.36 11.56
C ALA A 118 2.81 -4.54 10.23
N THR A 119 4.13 -4.66 10.28
CA THR A 119 5.00 -5.00 9.14
C THR A 119 5.99 -6.06 9.57
N GLY A 120 6.57 -6.77 8.61
CA GLY A 120 7.58 -7.75 8.93
C GLY A 120 8.10 -8.51 7.73
N GLY A 121 8.93 -9.49 8.05
CA GLY A 121 9.61 -10.36 7.10
C GLY A 121 9.66 -11.79 7.59
N PHE A 122 9.80 -12.68 6.62
CA PHE A 122 10.02 -14.11 6.84
C PHE A 122 11.06 -14.58 5.83
N THR A 123 12.22 -15.00 6.34
CA THR A 123 13.30 -15.58 5.57
C THR A 123 13.36 -17.07 5.83
N ASN A 124 13.42 -17.85 4.77
CA ASN A 124 13.58 -19.28 4.83
C ASN A 124 14.80 -19.69 4.00
N THR A 125 15.70 -20.43 4.63
CA THR A 125 16.95 -20.89 4.01
C THR A 125 17.06 -22.40 4.13
N PHE A 126 17.20 -23.06 2.99
CA PHE A 126 17.50 -24.49 2.89
C PHE A 126 18.89 -24.66 2.28
N SER A 127 19.78 -25.40 2.94
CA SER A 127 21.13 -25.66 2.41
C SER A 127 21.45 -27.16 2.42
N PHE A 128 22.01 -27.66 1.32
CA PHE A 128 22.37 -29.06 1.16
C PHE A 128 23.53 -29.26 0.17
N ARG A 129 24.66 -29.81 0.64
CA ARG A 129 25.82 -30.17 -0.20
C ARG A 129 26.23 -29.08 -1.21
N GLY A 130 26.36 -27.84 -0.73
CA GLY A 130 26.75 -26.69 -1.54
C GLY A 130 25.58 -25.96 -2.21
N TRP A 131 24.40 -26.58 -2.32
CA TRP A 131 23.18 -25.87 -2.71
C TRP A 131 22.65 -25.05 -1.55
N GLU A 132 22.14 -23.86 -1.85
CA GLU A 132 21.41 -23.02 -0.92
C GLU A 132 20.23 -22.37 -1.63
N LEU A 133 19.03 -22.51 -1.06
CA LEU A 133 17.82 -21.82 -1.49
C LEU A 133 17.39 -20.89 -0.36
N THR A 134 17.39 -19.59 -0.62
CA THR A 134 16.91 -18.57 0.31
C THR A 134 15.69 -17.88 -0.29
N THR A 135 14.64 -17.73 0.50
CA THR A 135 13.42 -16.99 0.13
C THR A 135 13.13 -15.93 1.19
N LEU A 136 12.76 -14.72 0.74
CA LEU A 136 12.37 -13.59 1.58
C LEU A 136 10.94 -13.17 1.24
N LEU A 137 10.05 -13.36 2.20
CA LEU A 137 8.69 -12.81 2.19
C LEU A 137 8.65 -11.55 3.04
N THR A 138 7.90 -10.55 2.60
CA THR A 138 7.62 -9.30 3.33
C THR A 138 6.12 -9.08 3.39
N TYR A 139 5.63 -8.48 4.47
CA TYR A 139 4.20 -8.24 4.66
C TYR A 139 3.93 -6.94 5.42
N GLY A 140 2.73 -6.39 5.22
CA GLY A 140 2.28 -5.18 5.93
C GLY A 140 0.75 -5.11 5.98
N TRP A 141 0.18 -5.05 7.18
CA TRP A 141 -1.26 -5.25 7.43
C TRP A 141 -1.88 -4.10 8.25
N GLY A 142 -3.21 -3.95 8.14
CA GLY A 142 -4.00 -3.03 8.96
C GLY A 142 -3.88 -1.57 8.53
N HIS A 143 -3.79 -1.33 7.22
CA HIS A 143 -3.78 0.01 6.62
C HIS A 143 -4.62 0.09 5.36
N HIS A 144 -4.83 1.31 4.89
CA HIS A 144 -5.63 1.63 3.73
C HIS A 144 -4.84 2.49 2.75
N VAL A 145 -5.13 2.29 1.47
CA VAL A 145 -4.45 2.93 0.36
C VAL A 145 -5.49 3.64 -0.48
N LEU A 146 -5.28 4.93 -0.72
CA LEU A 146 -6.11 5.72 -1.63
C LEU A 146 -5.49 5.71 -3.03
N ASP A 147 -6.24 5.21 -4.01
CA ASP A 147 -5.80 5.17 -5.40
C ASP A 147 -5.92 6.54 -6.07
N GLY A 148 -4.85 7.34 -5.98
CA GLY A 148 -4.80 8.67 -6.57
C GLY A 148 -4.92 8.68 -8.09
N ARG A 149 -4.63 7.58 -8.81
CA ARG A 149 -4.83 7.49 -10.27
C ARG A 149 -6.27 7.74 -10.67
N LYS A 150 -7.22 7.36 -9.80
CA LYS A 150 -8.65 7.52 -10.02
C LYS A 150 -9.09 8.99 -10.06
N SER A 151 -8.25 9.91 -9.55
CA SER A 151 -8.43 11.36 -9.77
C SER A 151 -8.20 11.81 -11.22
N ARG A 152 -7.71 10.91 -12.11
CA ARG A 152 -7.55 11.16 -13.54
C ARG A 152 -8.35 10.16 -14.39
N THR A 153 -8.28 8.88 -14.05
CA THR A 153 -8.91 7.81 -14.85
C THR A 153 -10.32 7.44 -14.38
N GLY A 154 -10.67 7.79 -13.13
CA GLY A 154 -11.96 7.52 -12.49
C GLY A 154 -12.87 8.75 -12.37
N ILE A 155 -12.61 9.80 -13.14
CA ILE A 155 -13.27 11.11 -13.00
C ILE A 155 -14.68 11.19 -13.60
N ASP A 156 -15.22 10.06 -14.05
CA ASP A 156 -16.61 9.91 -14.55
C ASP A 156 -17.08 10.99 -15.55
N GLY A 157 -16.15 11.55 -16.35
CA GLY A 157 -16.47 12.56 -17.37
C GLY A 157 -16.07 14.01 -17.04
N GLN A 158 -15.44 14.28 -15.90
CA GLN A 158 -14.94 15.63 -15.57
C GLN A 158 -13.98 16.19 -16.63
N SER A 159 -13.05 15.37 -17.12
CA SER A 159 -12.12 15.73 -18.19
C SER A 159 -12.19 14.68 -19.28
N MET A 160 -12.24 15.16 -20.53
CA MET A 160 -12.31 14.33 -21.72
C MET A 160 -10.94 13.98 -22.30
N ASP A 161 -9.88 14.64 -21.82
CA ASP A 161 -8.54 14.54 -22.40
C ASP A 161 -7.72 13.39 -21.80
N TYR A 162 -8.18 12.81 -20.69
CA TYR A 162 -7.57 11.63 -20.09
C TYR A 162 -8.17 10.35 -20.63
N ASN A 163 -7.33 9.33 -20.81
CA ASN A 163 -7.82 7.98 -20.93
C ASN A 163 -8.52 7.57 -19.62
N ILE A 164 -9.57 6.76 -19.74
CA ILE A 164 -10.48 6.42 -18.64
C ILE A 164 -10.38 4.94 -18.28
N ASP A 165 -10.67 4.65 -17.02
CA ASP A 165 -10.65 3.29 -16.49
C ASP A 165 -11.69 2.38 -17.16
N VAL A 166 -11.30 1.11 -17.39
CA VAL A 166 -12.15 0.09 -18.03
C VAL A 166 -13.46 -0.16 -17.28
N SER A 167 -13.53 0.16 -15.99
CA SER A 167 -14.78 0.09 -15.20
C SER A 167 -15.93 0.93 -15.77
N GLN A 168 -15.65 1.95 -16.59
CA GLN A 168 -16.68 2.76 -17.27
C GLN A 168 -17.37 2.04 -18.44
N LEU A 169 -16.88 0.87 -18.84
CA LEU A 169 -17.63 -0.02 -19.73
C LEU A 169 -18.90 -0.54 -19.06
N ASP A 170 -18.86 -0.75 -17.74
CA ASP A 170 -20.01 -1.10 -16.90
C ASP A 170 -20.54 0.14 -16.16
N ARG A 171 -20.85 1.19 -16.93
CA ARG A 171 -21.48 2.41 -16.41
C ARG A 171 -23.00 2.28 -16.38
N TRP A 172 -23.62 3.07 -15.52
CA TRP A 172 -25.05 3.18 -15.43
C TRP A 172 -25.65 3.71 -16.75
N THR A 173 -26.66 3.01 -17.23
CA THR A 173 -27.55 3.42 -18.32
C THR A 173 -28.99 3.02 -17.96
N PRO A 174 -30.02 3.54 -18.64
CA PRO A 174 -31.39 3.07 -18.43
C PRO A 174 -31.56 1.55 -18.60
N ASP A 175 -30.72 0.92 -19.43
CA ASP A 175 -30.71 -0.53 -19.67
C ASP A 175 -29.73 -1.30 -18.74
N ASN A 176 -28.87 -0.58 -17.99
CA ASN A 176 -27.89 -1.14 -17.04
C ASN A 176 -27.97 -0.42 -15.68
N ILE A 177 -29.07 -0.64 -14.96
CA ILE A 177 -29.37 0.08 -13.71
C ILE A 177 -28.58 -0.42 -12.49
N TYR A 178 -27.93 -1.58 -12.56
CA TYR A 178 -27.10 -2.17 -11.49
C TYR A 178 -25.60 -2.13 -11.81
N ALA A 179 -25.16 -1.05 -12.44
CA ALA A 179 -23.79 -0.83 -12.87
C ALA A 179 -22.81 -0.59 -11.71
N SER A 180 -21.56 -1.00 -11.90
CA SER A 180 -20.46 -0.72 -10.96
C SER A 180 -19.87 0.69 -11.09
N SER A 181 -20.15 1.39 -12.20
CA SER A 181 -19.76 2.77 -12.43
C SER A 181 -20.97 3.67 -12.65
N ARG A 182 -20.85 4.93 -12.19
CA ARG A 182 -21.91 5.92 -12.36
C ARG A 182 -22.08 6.31 -13.83
N ILE A 183 -23.16 7.03 -14.13
CA ILE A 183 -23.32 7.67 -15.44
C ILE A 183 -22.15 8.64 -15.71
N ARG A 184 -21.65 8.64 -16.95
CA ARG A 184 -20.60 9.55 -17.41
C ARG A 184 -21.22 10.81 -18.02
N ILE A 185 -20.95 11.96 -17.41
CA ILE A 185 -21.44 13.27 -17.89
C ILE A 185 -20.25 14.20 -18.11
N ASN A 186 -20.13 14.73 -19.33
CA ASN A 186 -19.02 15.63 -19.67
C ASN A 186 -19.09 16.92 -18.84
N GLY A 187 -17.96 17.31 -18.23
CA GLY A 187 -17.85 18.52 -17.42
C GLY A 187 -18.44 18.39 -16.01
N GLN A 188 -18.82 17.18 -15.59
CA GLN A 188 -19.27 16.94 -14.23
C GLN A 188 -18.13 17.16 -13.22
N LEU A 189 -18.41 17.82 -12.11
CA LEU A 189 -17.40 18.07 -11.08
C LEU A 189 -16.98 16.79 -10.36
N PHE A 190 -15.69 16.66 -10.05
CA PHE A 190 -15.15 15.54 -9.28
C PHE A 190 -15.72 15.55 -7.86
N PRO A 191 -16.29 14.43 -7.36
CA PRO A 191 -17.02 14.37 -6.09
C PRO A 191 -16.15 14.51 -4.82
N GLY A 192 -14.87 14.83 -4.97
CA GLY A 192 -13.90 14.89 -3.88
C GLY A 192 -13.40 13.52 -3.45
N SER A 193 -12.44 13.52 -2.51
CA SER A 193 -11.84 12.29 -1.98
C SER A 193 -12.88 11.46 -1.21
N SER A 194 -13.00 10.18 -1.57
CA SER A 194 -13.99 9.27 -0.98
C SER A 194 -13.47 7.83 -0.90
N THR A 195 -14.16 7.01 -0.11
CA THR A 195 -13.81 5.58 0.04
C THR A 195 -14.06 4.75 -1.22
N ARG A 196 -14.66 5.30 -2.27
CA ARG A 196 -14.83 4.62 -3.57
C ARG A 196 -13.51 4.10 -4.14
N TYR A 197 -12.42 4.79 -3.83
CA TYR A 197 -11.06 4.45 -4.27
C TYR A 197 -10.10 4.19 -3.10
N LEU A 198 -10.64 3.98 -1.90
CA LEU A 198 -9.87 3.56 -0.74
C LEU A 198 -9.93 2.04 -0.64
N TYR A 199 -8.77 1.39 -0.65
CA TYR A 199 -8.63 -0.06 -0.61
C TYR A 199 -7.89 -0.48 0.65
N LYS A 200 -8.14 -1.69 1.14
CA LYS A 200 -7.24 -2.31 2.13
C LYS A 200 -5.85 -2.46 1.50
N GLY A 201 -4.81 -2.07 2.23
CA GLY A 201 -3.42 -2.14 1.80
C GLY A 201 -2.72 -3.46 2.14
N ASP A 202 -3.43 -4.42 2.73
CA ASP A 202 -2.84 -5.67 3.22
C ASP A 202 -2.13 -6.44 2.09
N TYR A 203 -0.91 -6.92 2.39
CA TYR A 203 -0.12 -7.66 1.42
C TYR A 203 0.82 -8.70 2.02
N LEU A 204 1.23 -9.63 1.16
CA LEU A 204 2.33 -10.57 1.33
C LEU A 204 3.09 -10.65 0.00
N LYS A 205 4.38 -10.32 0.01
CA LYS A 205 5.20 -10.19 -1.19
C LYS A 205 6.45 -11.07 -1.09
N LEU A 206 6.69 -11.89 -2.11
CA LEU A 206 7.97 -12.59 -2.31
C LEU A 206 8.97 -11.58 -2.85
N LYS A 207 9.72 -10.97 -1.92
CA LYS A 207 10.66 -9.89 -2.22
C LYS A 207 11.89 -10.43 -2.94
N ASN A 208 12.39 -11.59 -2.52
CA ASN A 208 13.53 -12.25 -3.14
C ASN A 208 13.42 -13.78 -3.04
N ILE A 209 13.87 -14.47 -4.08
CA ILE A 209 14.18 -15.90 -4.06
C ILE A 209 15.53 -16.09 -4.74
N GLN A 210 16.45 -16.78 -4.07
CA GLN A 210 17.81 -17.01 -4.56
C GLN A 210 18.16 -18.49 -4.42
N LEU A 211 18.64 -19.07 -5.51
CA LEU A 211 19.25 -20.40 -5.53
C LEU A 211 20.74 -20.25 -5.85
N GLY A 212 21.59 -20.67 -4.93
CA GLY A 212 23.03 -20.70 -5.06
C GLY A 212 23.58 -22.14 -5.09
N TYR A 213 24.71 -22.32 -5.74
CA TYR A 213 25.54 -23.51 -5.63
C TYR A 213 27.00 -23.12 -5.42
N THR A 214 27.58 -23.57 -4.31
CA THR A 214 28.99 -23.43 -3.98
C THR A 214 29.71 -24.74 -4.26
N PHE A 215 30.74 -24.69 -5.11
CA PHE A 215 31.54 -25.86 -5.44
C PHE A 215 32.37 -26.32 -4.24
N ALA A 216 32.63 -27.62 -4.15
CA ALA A 216 33.43 -28.18 -3.07
C ALA A 216 34.84 -27.54 -3.02
N PRO A 217 35.41 -27.36 -1.82
CA PRO A 217 36.77 -26.86 -1.67
C PRO A 217 37.75 -27.68 -2.51
N ASN A 218 38.69 -27.02 -3.18
CA ASN A 218 39.70 -27.60 -4.08
C ASN A 218 39.23 -28.08 -5.47
N THR A 219 37.96 -27.97 -5.83
CA THR A 219 37.46 -28.36 -7.18
C THR A 219 38.29 -27.70 -8.29
N PHE A 220 38.69 -26.44 -8.10
CA PHE A 220 39.45 -25.64 -9.06
C PHE A 220 40.89 -25.34 -8.61
N ARG A 221 41.48 -26.18 -7.75
CA ARG A 221 42.83 -25.95 -7.19
C ARG A 221 43.91 -25.80 -8.26
N LYS A 222 43.80 -26.54 -9.37
CA LYS A 222 44.75 -26.44 -10.51
C LYS A 222 44.74 -25.06 -11.18
N LEU A 223 43.62 -24.36 -11.10
CA LEU A 223 43.45 -23.00 -11.65
C LEU A 223 43.83 -21.91 -10.64
N ARG A 224 44.33 -22.27 -9.44
CA ARG A 224 44.61 -21.34 -8.33
C ARG A 224 43.39 -20.51 -7.93
N ILE A 225 42.22 -21.16 -7.87
CA ILE A 225 40.97 -20.55 -7.43
C ILE A 225 40.56 -21.21 -6.11
N ASN A 226 40.35 -20.39 -5.08
CA ASN A 226 40.04 -20.82 -3.71
C ASN A 226 38.57 -21.25 -3.56
N SER A 227 37.64 -20.47 -4.11
CA SER A 227 36.21 -20.80 -4.11
C SER A 227 35.50 -20.28 -5.35
N VAL A 228 34.53 -21.05 -5.84
CA VAL A 228 33.62 -20.64 -6.90
C VAL A 228 32.19 -20.87 -6.41
N SER A 229 31.32 -19.90 -6.65
CA SER A 229 29.87 -20.05 -6.45
C SER A 229 29.10 -19.46 -7.62
N LEU A 230 28.00 -20.12 -7.96
CA LEU A 230 27.01 -19.67 -8.94
C LEU A 230 25.73 -19.35 -8.20
N SER A 231 25.03 -18.30 -8.61
CA SER A 231 23.71 -17.96 -8.08
C SER A 231 22.77 -17.52 -9.18
N GLY A 232 21.50 -17.84 -9.00
CA GLY A 232 20.39 -17.21 -9.70
C GLY A 232 19.43 -16.63 -8.67
N GLN A 233 18.99 -15.40 -8.87
CA GLN A 233 17.98 -14.78 -8.03
C GLN A 233 16.87 -14.14 -8.86
N ALA A 234 15.67 -14.13 -8.29
CA ALA A 234 14.53 -13.37 -8.77
C ALA A 234 14.00 -12.46 -7.67
N GLU A 235 13.71 -11.21 -8.02
CA GLU A 235 13.16 -10.20 -7.12
C GLU A 235 11.74 -9.81 -7.54
N ASN A 236 10.88 -9.50 -6.56
CA ASN A 236 9.48 -9.12 -6.77
C ASN A 236 8.73 -10.09 -7.71
N LEU A 237 8.94 -11.39 -7.53
CA LEU A 237 8.38 -12.42 -8.40
C LEU A 237 6.86 -12.60 -8.19
N TRP A 238 6.40 -12.37 -6.96
CA TRP A 238 5.01 -12.60 -6.60
C TRP A 238 4.55 -11.68 -5.48
N VAL A 239 3.28 -11.28 -5.53
CA VAL A 239 2.60 -10.55 -4.46
C VAL A 239 1.15 -10.99 -4.36
N TRP A 240 0.71 -11.28 -3.15
CA TRP A 240 -0.69 -11.27 -2.78
C TRP A 240 -1.02 -9.92 -2.15
N THR A 241 -2.07 -9.28 -2.65
CA THR A 241 -2.56 -8.01 -2.09
C THR A 241 -4.05 -7.86 -2.33
N THR A 242 -4.72 -7.13 -1.44
CA THR A 242 -6.10 -6.69 -1.65
C THR A 242 -6.20 -5.48 -2.59
N LEU A 243 -5.07 -4.86 -2.94
CA LEU A 243 -5.01 -3.76 -3.88
C LEU A 243 -5.28 -4.24 -5.32
N LYS A 244 -6.19 -3.54 -6.00
CA LYS A 244 -6.53 -3.88 -7.38
C LYS A 244 -5.54 -3.24 -8.37
N GLY A 245 -4.75 -4.08 -9.02
CA GLY A 245 -3.89 -3.69 -10.14
C GLY A 245 -2.73 -2.78 -9.75
N TYR A 246 -2.16 -2.98 -8.56
CA TYR A 246 -1.03 -2.18 -8.10
C TYR A 246 -0.12 -2.91 -7.10
N ASP A 247 1.14 -2.45 -7.01
CA ASP A 247 2.14 -2.95 -6.07
C ASP A 247 1.95 -2.30 -4.69
N PRO A 248 1.78 -3.07 -3.60
CA PRO A 248 1.59 -2.56 -2.24
C PRO A 248 2.83 -1.91 -1.62
N ASP A 249 3.98 -1.92 -2.31
CA ASP A 249 5.19 -1.21 -1.91
C ASP A 249 4.99 0.32 -2.11
N LEU A 250 4.28 0.96 -1.18
CA LEU A 250 3.73 2.31 -1.27
C LEU A 250 4.40 3.31 -0.33
N GLN A 251 4.11 4.60 -0.54
CA GLN A 251 4.51 5.64 0.42
C GLN A 251 3.77 5.42 1.75
N LEU A 252 4.40 5.85 2.85
CA LEU A 252 3.87 5.66 4.22
C LEU A 252 2.55 6.39 4.49
N ASP A 253 2.16 7.33 3.63
CA ASP A 253 0.87 8.00 3.69
C ASP A 253 -0.26 7.20 3.03
N GLY A 254 0.05 6.07 2.39
CA GLY A 254 -0.93 5.25 1.70
C GLY A 254 -1.51 5.91 0.43
N PHE A 255 -0.99 7.05 -0.03
CA PHE A 255 -1.46 7.69 -1.26
C PHE A 255 -0.71 7.15 -2.48
N VAL A 256 -1.45 6.59 -3.46
CA VAL A 256 -0.83 6.15 -4.72
C VAL A 256 -0.80 7.32 -5.70
N MET A 257 0.39 7.84 -5.97
CA MET A 257 0.57 8.86 -7.00
C MET A 257 0.14 8.36 -8.38
N PRO A 258 -0.56 9.19 -9.20
CA PRO A 258 -1.09 8.78 -10.51
C PRO A 258 -0.07 8.22 -11.52
N ALA A 259 1.22 8.48 -11.34
CA ALA A 259 2.29 8.09 -12.27
C ALA A 259 3.28 7.07 -11.68
N LYS A 260 2.94 6.46 -10.54
CA LYS A 260 3.78 5.41 -9.97
C LYS A 260 3.65 4.15 -10.82
N TYR A 261 4.76 3.43 -11.01
CA TYR A 261 4.79 2.11 -11.61
C TYR A 261 5.06 1.02 -10.55
N PRO A 262 4.53 -0.21 -10.74
CA PRO A 262 4.88 -1.36 -9.92
C PRO A 262 6.40 -1.62 -9.92
N SER A 263 6.91 -2.23 -8.84
CA SER A 263 8.28 -2.71 -8.82
C SER A 263 8.48 -3.75 -9.93
N ALA A 264 9.60 -3.67 -10.64
CA ALA A 264 9.93 -4.64 -11.68
C ALA A 264 10.28 -6.00 -11.09
N THR A 265 9.90 -7.06 -11.79
CA THR A 265 10.46 -8.39 -11.57
C THR A 265 11.82 -8.47 -12.25
N THR A 266 12.86 -8.73 -11.46
CA THR A 266 14.25 -8.79 -11.94
C THR A 266 14.79 -10.20 -11.78
N PHE A 267 15.44 -10.71 -12.82
CA PHE A 267 16.21 -11.96 -12.77
C PHE A 267 17.69 -11.63 -12.88
N THR A 268 18.51 -12.24 -12.04
CA THR A 268 19.96 -12.01 -12.03
C THR A 268 20.70 -13.33 -11.90
N LEU A 269 21.74 -13.50 -12.70
CA LEU A 269 22.69 -14.60 -12.61
C LEU A 269 24.02 -14.05 -12.12
N GLY A 270 24.59 -14.67 -11.08
CA GLY A 270 25.85 -14.27 -10.46
C GLY A 270 26.87 -15.40 -10.51
N LEU A 271 28.12 -15.02 -10.80
CA LEU A 271 29.30 -15.86 -10.62
C LEU A 271 30.23 -15.13 -9.65
N ASN A 272 30.59 -15.79 -8.55
CA ASN A 272 31.56 -15.29 -7.60
C ASN A 272 32.77 -16.22 -7.57
N MET A 273 33.95 -15.65 -7.77
CA MET A 273 35.23 -16.33 -7.79
C MET A 273 36.17 -15.66 -6.81
N ASN A 274 36.76 -16.46 -5.91
CA ASN A 274 37.76 -16.02 -4.95
C ASN A 274 39.10 -16.69 -5.27
N PHE A 275 40.18 -15.91 -5.32
CA PHE A 275 41.54 -16.33 -5.75
C PHE A 275 42.50 -16.47 -4.58
#